data_AF-A0A4Y2TZT0-F1
#
_entry.id   AF-A0A4Y2TZT0-F1
#
_cell.length_a   1.000
_cell.length_b   1.000
_cell.length_c   1.000
_cell.angle_alpha   90.00
_cell.angle_beta   90.00
_cell.angle_gamma   90.00
#
_symmetry.space_group_name_H-M   'P 1'
#
loop_
_entity.id
_entity.type
_entity.pdbx_description
1 polymer ?
#
loop_
_entity_poly.entity_id
_entity_poly.type
_entity_poly.pdbx_seq_one_letter_code
_entity_poly.pdbx_strand_id
1 'polypeptide(L)'
;DSSLYIHFELLQSQEMKITIVLLLAVLAITVAQANYCPQKPDLECIVTQNECCKDSDCKNGKICCQENCGTVCHQAVKRQTNGTRATTNPKCRKYRSHFLRLVQE
;
A
#
# COMPACT_ATOMS: atom_id res chain seq x y z
N ASP A 1 -43.42 -9.14 -40.68
CA ASP A 1 -42.91 -8.56 -39.42
C ASP A 1 -42.16 -9.57 -38.54
N SER A 2 -40.98 -10.03 -38.99
CA SER A 2 -40.09 -10.89 -38.17
C SER A 2 -38.66 -10.34 -38.13
N SER A 3 -38.24 -9.64 -39.19
CA SER A 3 -36.92 -9.01 -39.30
C SER A 3 -36.72 -7.85 -38.31
N LEU A 4 -37.75 -7.02 -38.10
CA LEU A 4 -37.70 -5.88 -37.17
C LEU A 4 -37.64 -6.34 -35.70
N TYR A 5 -38.31 -7.45 -35.36
CA TYR A 5 -38.31 -8.06 -34.03
C TYR A 5 -36.93 -8.62 -33.67
N ILE A 6 -36.29 -9.34 -34.60
CA ILE A 6 -34.92 -9.87 -34.41
C ILE A 6 -33.91 -8.72 -34.28
N HIS A 7 -34.09 -7.62 -35.01
CA HIS A 7 -33.24 -6.45 -34.90
C HIS A 7 -33.40 -5.73 -33.54
N PHE A 8 -34.61 -5.69 -32.97
CA PHE A 8 -34.89 -5.15 -31.64
C PHE A 8 -34.34 -6.05 -30.51
N GLU A 9 -34.50 -7.37 -30.62
CA GLU A 9 -33.92 -8.37 -29.70
C GLU A 9 -32.37 -8.35 -29.73
N LEU A 10 -31.77 -8.15 -30.91
CA LEU A 10 -30.33 -7.97 -31.06
C LEU A 10 -29.84 -6.67 -30.41
N LEU A 11 -30.59 -5.57 -30.55
CA LEU A 11 -30.30 -4.30 -29.88
C LEU A 11 -30.41 -4.46 -28.34
N GLN A 12 -31.47 -5.08 -27.83
CA GLN A 12 -31.61 -5.40 -26.39
C GLN A 12 -30.47 -6.29 -25.85
N SER A 13 -30.01 -7.27 -26.64
CA SER A 13 -28.88 -8.14 -26.30
C SER A 13 -27.54 -7.40 -26.28
N GLN A 14 -27.36 -6.40 -27.17
CA GLN A 14 -26.15 -5.57 -27.25
C GLN A 14 -26.04 -4.62 -26.05
N GLU A 15 -27.12 -3.99 -25.60
CA GLU A 15 -27.15 -3.09 -24.44
C GLU A 15 -26.72 -3.79 -23.12
N MET A 16 -27.18 -5.03 -22.90
CA MET A 16 -26.77 -5.81 -21.72
C MET A 16 -25.29 -6.22 -21.76
N LYS A 17 -24.78 -6.57 -22.95
CA LYS A 17 -23.37 -6.94 -23.14
C LYS A 17 -22.45 -5.74 -22.94
N ILE A 18 -22.82 -4.57 -23.46
CA ILE A 18 -22.07 -3.33 -23.29
C ILE A 18 -22.03 -2.95 -21.81
N THR A 19 -23.16 -3.02 -21.11
CA THR A 19 -23.23 -2.75 -19.66
C THR A 19 -22.33 -3.69 -18.86
N ILE A 20 -22.33 -4.99 -19.16
CA ILE A 20 -21.44 -5.97 -18.50
C ILE A 20 -19.97 -5.65 -18.78
N VAL A 21 -19.61 -5.35 -20.03
CA VAL A 21 -18.24 -4.97 -20.40
C VAL A 21 -17.79 -3.69 -19.69
N LEU A 22 -18.67 -2.69 -19.59
CA LEU A 22 -18.39 -1.45 -18.84
C LEU A 22 -18.22 -1.71 -17.34
N LEU A 23 -19.06 -2.55 -16.73
CA LEU A 23 -18.91 -2.94 -15.32
C LEU A 23 -17.59 -3.69 -15.07
N LEU A 24 -17.22 -4.61 -15.96
CA LEU A 24 -15.94 -5.32 -15.89
C LEU A 24 -14.75 -4.38 -16.07
N ALA A 25 -14.84 -3.39 -16.97
CA ALA A 25 -13.82 -2.36 -17.14
C ALA A 25 -13.67 -1.47 -15.90
N VAL A 26 -14.77 -1.06 -15.25
CA VAL A 26 -14.75 -0.29 -14.00
C VAL A 26 -14.13 -1.09 -12.85
N LEU A 27 -14.42 -2.39 -12.75
CA LEU A 27 -13.79 -3.29 -11.77
C LEU A 27 -12.28 -3.45 -12.01
N ALA A 28 -11.82 -3.36 -13.26
CA ALA A 28 -10.39 -3.43 -13.59
C ALA A 28 -9.60 -2.17 -13.21
N ILE A 29 -10.26 -1.02 -12.98
CA ILE A 29 -9.61 0.26 -12.62
C ILE A 29 -9.39 0.37 -11.09
N THR A 30 -9.53 -0.74 -10.33
CA THR A 30 -9.24 -0.72 -8.88
C THR A 30 -7.82 -0.20 -8.62
N VAL A 31 -7.78 0.93 -7.93
CA VAL A 31 -6.64 1.83 -7.77
C VAL A 31 -5.44 1.11 -7.18
N ALA A 32 -4.33 1.08 -7.92
CA ALA A 32 -3.01 0.84 -7.35
C ALA A 32 -2.67 2.02 -6.41
N GLN A 33 -3.12 1.94 -5.16
CA GLN A 33 -2.73 2.92 -4.13
C GLN A 33 -1.27 2.68 -3.79
N ALA A 34 -0.37 3.50 -4.34
CA ALA A 34 1.02 3.50 -3.95
C ALA A 34 1.15 4.05 -2.51
N ASN A 35 1.73 3.22 -1.64
CA ASN A 35 1.97 3.53 -0.24
C ASN A 35 3.42 3.97 -0.08
N TYR A 36 3.64 5.22 0.34
CA TYR A 36 4.97 5.80 0.51
C TYR A 36 5.32 5.96 1.99
N CYS A 37 6.62 5.99 2.29
CA CYS A 37 7.10 6.40 3.60
C CYS A 37 6.85 7.89 3.82
N PRO A 38 6.69 8.36 5.07
CA PRO A 38 6.63 9.78 5.36
C PRO A 38 7.97 10.47 5.07
N GLN A 39 7.96 11.80 5.05
CA GLN A 39 9.19 12.60 4.95
C GLN A 39 10.04 12.36 6.20
N LYS A 40 11.36 12.17 6.00
CA LYS A 40 12.30 12.00 7.10
C LYS A 40 12.41 13.31 7.91
N PRO A 41 12.47 13.23 9.25
CA PRO A 41 12.76 14.40 10.07
C PRO A 41 14.20 14.86 9.83
N ASP A 42 14.49 16.14 10.09
CA ASP A 42 15.84 16.68 10.03
C ASP A 42 16.51 16.54 11.40
N LEU A 43 17.04 15.35 11.68
CA LEU A 43 17.65 15.00 12.96
C LEU A 43 19.00 14.34 12.73
N GLU A 44 20.02 14.77 13.48
CA GLU A 44 21.33 14.15 13.44
C GLU A 44 21.30 12.74 14.03
N CYS A 45 22.08 11.84 13.41
CA CYS A 45 22.14 10.47 13.88
C CYS A 45 23.23 10.24 14.93
N ILE A 46 22.82 9.85 16.14
CA ILE A 46 23.74 9.52 17.23
C ILE A 46 23.91 8.00 17.36
N VAL A 47 22.81 7.24 17.32
CA VAL A 47 22.81 5.77 17.47
C VAL A 47 21.80 5.13 16.53
N THR A 48 22.27 4.21 15.68
CA THR A 48 21.42 3.46 14.75
C THR A 48 20.61 2.38 15.47
N GLN A 49 19.28 2.42 15.35
CA GLN A 49 18.38 1.39 15.90
C GLN A 49 17.31 1.01 14.87
N ASN A 50 17.16 -0.29 14.65
CA ASN A 50 16.14 -0.81 13.73
C ASN A 50 14.97 -1.37 14.54
N GLU A 51 13.79 -0.78 14.43
CA GLU A 51 12.53 -1.38 14.92
C GLU A 51 12.09 -2.54 14.02
N CYS A 52 12.32 -2.42 12.71
CA CYS A 52 11.85 -3.34 11.69
C CYS A 52 12.94 -3.60 10.62
N CYS A 53 12.87 -4.72 9.91
CA CYS A 53 13.76 -5.01 8.78
C CYS A 53 13.00 -5.20 7.46
N LYS A 54 11.67 -5.36 7.56
CA LYS A 54 10.72 -5.53 6.47
C LYS A 54 9.33 -5.18 6.97
N ASP A 55 8.38 -4.92 6.08
CA ASP A 55 7.04 -4.48 6.48
C ASP A 55 6.27 -5.52 7.29
N SER A 56 6.55 -6.80 7.09
CA SER A 56 5.95 -7.88 7.90
C SER A 56 6.41 -7.88 9.36
N ASP A 57 7.44 -7.11 9.71
CA ASP A 57 7.79 -6.85 11.11
C ASP A 57 6.85 -5.82 11.76
N CYS A 58 6.15 -5.03 10.96
CA CYS A 58 5.25 -3.96 11.40
C CYS A 58 3.81 -4.46 11.54
N LYS A 59 3.12 -4.03 12.59
CA LYS A 59 1.71 -4.36 12.84
C LYS A 59 0.77 -3.32 12.24
N ASN A 60 -0.52 -3.65 12.15
CA ASN A 60 -1.62 -2.72 11.80
C ASN A 60 -1.47 -2.04 10.43
N GLY A 61 -0.96 -2.78 9.43
CA GLY A 61 -0.80 -2.27 8.05
C GLY A 61 0.29 -1.22 7.87
N LYS A 62 1.13 -0.99 8.89
CA LYS A 62 2.30 -0.12 8.80
C LYS A 62 3.37 -0.71 7.89
N ILE A 63 4.24 0.17 7.38
CA ILE A 63 5.38 -0.17 6.53
C ILE A 63 6.69 0.18 7.22
N CYS A 64 7.76 -0.53 6.87
CA CYS A 64 9.08 -0.31 7.45
C CYS A 64 9.83 0.75 6.63
N CYS A 65 10.14 1.88 7.24
CA CYS A 65 10.76 3.02 6.59
C CYS A 65 12.16 3.26 7.14
N GLN A 66 13.07 3.72 6.27
CA GLN A 66 14.38 4.20 6.67
C GLN A 66 14.25 5.59 7.28
N GLU A 67 14.74 5.72 8.49
CA GLU A 67 14.92 7.00 9.19
C GLU A 67 16.39 7.39 9.16
N ASN A 68 16.74 8.53 9.73
CA ASN A 68 18.15 8.96 9.80
C ASN A 68 19.02 7.98 10.63
N CYS A 69 18.42 7.30 11.61
CA CYS A 69 19.08 6.33 12.48
C CYS A 69 18.46 4.93 12.45
N GLY A 70 18.45 4.30 11.28
CA GLY A 70 17.96 2.93 11.15
C GLY A 70 16.56 2.90 10.54
N THR A 71 15.66 2.11 11.12
CA THR A 71 14.36 1.81 10.49
C THR A 71 13.23 1.76 11.50
N VAL A 72 12.08 2.32 11.14
CA VAL A 72 10.93 2.51 12.03
C VAL A 72 9.63 2.13 11.30
N CYS A 73 8.65 1.62 12.04
CA CYS A 73 7.34 1.27 11.49
C CYS A 73 6.43 2.52 11.39
N HIS A 74 6.20 3.00 10.17
CA HIS A 74 5.34 4.16 9.90
C HIS A 74 4.01 3.78 9.25
N GLN A 75 3.01 4.63 9.46
CA GLN A 75 1.82 4.60 8.61
C GLN A 75 2.19 5.06 7.21
N ALA A 76 1.72 4.32 6.20
CA ALA A 76 1.93 4.72 4.82
C ALA A 76 1.16 6.00 4.50
N VAL A 77 1.80 6.89 3.73
CA VAL A 77 1.16 8.07 3.18
C VAL A 77 0.83 7.86 1.71
N LYS A 78 -0.26 8.46 1.24
CA LYS A 78 -0.71 8.36 -0.16
C LYS A 78 0.07 9.28 -1.12
N ARG A 79 0.74 10.30 -0.57
CA ARG A 79 1.53 11.26 -1.34
C ARG A 79 2.97 10.81 -1.39
N GLN A 80 3.59 10.90 -2.56
CA GLN A 80 5.02 10.62 -2.70
C GLN A 80 5.83 11.61 -1.86
N THR A 81 6.85 11.09 -1.18
CA THR A 81 7.81 11.86 -0.39
C THR A 81 9.24 11.42 -0.77
N ASN A 82 10.26 12.03 -0.13
CA ASN A 82 11.64 11.55 -0.19
C ASN A 82 11.95 10.40 0.79
N GLY A 83 10.96 9.93 1.55
CA GLY A 83 11.09 8.79 2.45
C GLY A 83 11.38 7.50 1.69
N THR A 84 12.21 6.64 2.27
CA THR A 84 12.66 5.40 1.62
C THR A 84 12.17 4.19 2.40
N ARG A 85 11.57 3.22 1.73
CA ARG A 85 11.17 1.95 2.36
C ARG A 85 12.42 1.12 2.66
N ALA A 86 12.42 0.45 3.81
CA ALA A 86 13.49 -0.47 4.15
C ALA A 86 13.50 -1.65 3.17
N THR A 87 14.67 -1.94 2.60
CA THR A 87 14.88 -3.14 1.80
C THR A 87 15.22 -4.30 2.71
N THR A 88 14.83 -5.52 2.31
CA THR A 88 15.16 -6.71 3.10
C THR A 88 16.68 -6.92 3.06
N ASN A 89 17.35 -6.64 4.18
CA ASN A 89 18.78 -6.84 4.34
C ASN A 89 19.01 -8.00 5.33
N PRO A 90 19.70 -9.09 4.95
CA PRO A 90 19.97 -10.22 5.85
C PRO A 90 20.83 -9.86 7.06
N LYS A 91 21.57 -8.74 7.00
CA LYS A 91 22.34 -8.20 8.13
C LYS A 91 21.52 -7.29 9.04
N CYS A 92 20.27 -6.96 8.68
CA CYS A 92 19.41 -6.15 9.53
C CYS A 92 19.05 -6.92 10.81
N ARG A 93 19.27 -6.28 11.95
CA ARG A 93 18.91 -6.80 13.27
C ARG A 93 18.01 -5.80 13.96
N LYS A 94 16.84 -6.26 14.37
CA LYS A 94 15.90 -5.45 15.16
C LYS A 94 16.48 -5.22 16.56
N TYR A 95 16.43 -3.99 17.05
CA TYR A 95 16.76 -3.68 18.43
C TYR A 95 15.71 -4.30 19.34
N ARG A 96 16.15 -5.16 20.27
CA ARG A 96 15.28 -5.80 21.25
C ARG A 96 15.23 -4.92 22.51
N SER A 97 14.45 -3.85 22.46
CA SER A 97 14.16 -3.06 23.66
C SER A 97 13.30 -3.89 24.60
N HIS A 98 13.88 -4.44 25.67
CA HIS A 98 13.11 -5.00 26.78
C HIS A 98 12.34 -3.90 27.56
N PHE A 99 12.57 -2.63 27.26
CA PHE A 99 12.07 -1.48 28.03
C PHE A 99 10.71 -0.93 27.53
N LEU A 100 10.34 -1.14 26.26
CA LEU A 100 9.10 -0.57 25.68
C LEU A 100 7.82 -1.38 25.95
N ARG A 101 7.86 -2.46 26.76
CA ARG A 101 6.64 -3.16 27.20
C ARG A 101 5.83 -2.38 28.25
N LEU A 102 6.34 -1.28 28.80
CA LEU A 102 5.71 -0.55 29.91
C LEU A 102 4.91 0.70 29.51
N VAL A 103 4.74 1.01 28.21
CA VAL A 103 3.99 2.20 27.75
C VAL A 103 2.89 1.84 26.74
N GLN A 104 2.29 0.67 26.92
CA GLN A 104 1.06 0.29 26.22
C GLN A 104 0.06 -0.25 27.25
N GLU A 105 -0.40 0.66 28.13
CA GLU A 105 -1.73 0.63 28.74
C GLU A 105 -2.65 1.55 27.92
#